data_AF-A0A454VY63-F1
#
_entry.id   AF-A0A454VY63-F1
#
_cell.length_a   1.000
_cell.length_b   1.000
_cell.length_c   1.000
_cell.angle_alpha   90.00
_cell.angle_beta   90.00
_cell.angle_gamma   90.00
#
_symmetry.space_group_name_H-M   'P 1'
#
loop_
_entity.id
_entity.type
_entity.pdbx_description
1 polymer ?
#
loop_
_entity_poly.entity_id
_entity_poly.type
_entity_poly.pdbx_seq_one_letter_code
_entity_poly.pdbx_strand_id
1 'polypeptide(L)'
;GEDEAGPIVSGLAKIPGVAAAVVDRSFYAQAIKDGRPVTDEGALESGHGFSSARTAPYELVSGRAPAAADEVVVDRALGAAVGSELTVNITRGRERFRVVGTVDGPGYYFSEEFAARQRPGVAAVALIPGKGADTGAITAAAKKVLGDGGTVVSGDGRAELQPAYIEHKRFLGVQLISAMALLGIFTTVFVVASMLVLSTGMRRREIGLLRTIGASPKQVRHMILGEAAVVGLAGSIVGCTVGVLTTPLLLSLLEGLDVTPPGMEVSVAS
;
A
#
# COMPACT_ATOMS: atom_id res chain seq x y z
N GLY A 1 -8.36 -20.15 -14.41
CA GLY A 1 -9.03 -19.04 -13.70
C GLY A 1 -9.68 -19.55 -12.42
N GLU A 2 -10.87 -20.13 -12.52
CA GLU A 2 -11.47 -20.99 -11.48
C GLU A 2 -11.39 -22.49 -11.84
N ASP A 3 -11.51 -22.82 -13.13
CA ASP A 3 -11.54 -24.21 -13.64
C ASP A 3 -10.28 -25.03 -13.35
N GLU A 4 -9.12 -24.38 -13.22
CA GLU A 4 -7.83 -25.04 -12.98
C GLU A 4 -7.51 -25.16 -11.48
N ALA A 5 -8.02 -24.23 -10.66
CA ALA A 5 -7.79 -24.21 -9.22
C ALA A 5 -8.74 -25.15 -8.47
N GLY A 6 -9.97 -25.35 -8.95
CA GLY A 6 -10.96 -26.23 -8.33
C GLY A 6 -10.47 -27.67 -8.10
N PRO A 7 -9.88 -28.33 -9.11
CA PRO A 7 -9.28 -29.66 -8.96
C PRO A 7 -8.12 -29.70 -7.97
N ILE A 8 -7.26 -28.67 -7.97
CA ILE A 8 -6.12 -28.56 -7.05
C ILE A 8 -6.60 -28.40 -5.60
N VAL A 9 -7.50 -27.45 -5.34
CA VAL A 9 -8.08 -27.22 -4.00
C VAL A 9 -8.77 -28.49 -3.49
N SER A 10 -9.52 -29.17 -4.35
CA SER A 10 -10.18 -30.43 -4.02
C SER A 10 -9.19 -31.55 -3.72
N GLY A 11 -8.07 -31.62 -4.44
CA GLY A 11 -6.97 -32.55 -4.18
C GLY A 11 -6.29 -32.28 -2.84
N LEU A 12 -6.03 -31.01 -2.53
CA LEU A 12 -5.43 -30.60 -1.27
C LEU A 12 -6.33 -30.87 -0.06
N ALA A 13 -7.65 -30.68 -0.20
CA ALA A 13 -8.63 -30.97 0.84
C ALA A 13 -8.72 -32.47 1.19
N LYS A 14 -8.32 -33.36 0.28
CA LYS A 14 -8.33 -34.82 0.47
C LYS A 14 -7.05 -35.37 1.12
N ILE A 15 -6.06 -34.52 1.40
CA ILE A 15 -4.81 -34.94 2.03
C ILE A 15 -5.12 -35.44 3.46
N PRO A 16 -4.71 -36.67 3.84
CA PRO A 16 -4.88 -37.16 5.19
C PRO A 16 -4.29 -36.22 6.23
N GLY A 17 -5.07 -35.90 7.26
CA GLY A 17 -4.67 -34.96 8.31
C GLY A 17 -5.02 -33.50 8.03
N VAL A 18 -5.50 -33.14 6.84
CA VAL A 18 -6.07 -31.80 6.58
C VAL A 18 -7.51 -31.77 7.06
N ALA A 19 -7.82 -30.85 7.97
CA ALA A 19 -9.17 -30.61 8.47
C ALA A 19 -9.97 -29.67 7.57
N ALA A 20 -9.30 -28.71 6.92
CA ALA A 20 -9.92 -27.82 5.94
C ALA A 20 -8.87 -27.28 4.95
N ALA A 21 -9.27 -27.10 3.69
CA ALA A 21 -8.55 -26.30 2.72
C ALA A 21 -9.35 -25.01 2.48
N VAL A 22 -8.73 -23.87 2.75
CA VAL A 22 -9.34 -22.55 2.67
C VAL A 22 -8.69 -21.77 1.54
N VAL A 23 -9.50 -21.33 0.58
CA VAL A 23 -9.04 -20.48 -0.51
C VAL A 23 -8.96 -19.05 0.01
N ASP A 24 -7.77 -18.45 0.00
CA ASP A 24 -7.62 -17.05 0.40
C ASP A 24 -7.69 -16.13 -0.82
N ARG A 25 -8.79 -15.38 -0.89
CA ARG A 25 -9.02 -14.33 -1.89
C ARG A 25 -8.88 -12.97 -1.21
N SER A 26 -7.69 -12.41 -1.26
CA SER A 26 -7.41 -11.06 -0.76
C SER A 26 -7.57 -10.00 -1.85
N PHE A 27 -8.24 -8.90 -1.51
CA PHE A 27 -8.42 -7.74 -2.38
C PHE A 27 -8.35 -6.45 -1.55
N TYR A 28 -8.20 -5.31 -2.23
CA TYR A 28 -8.20 -4.02 -1.56
C TYR A 28 -9.59 -3.72 -0.98
N ALA A 29 -9.64 -3.46 0.31
CA ALA A 29 -10.82 -2.98 1.00
C ALA A 29 -10.37 -1.96 2.06
N GLN A 30 -11.13 -0.88 2.24
CA GLN A 30 -10.82 0.14 3.23
C GLN A 30 -12.11 0.74 3.78
N ALA A 31 -12.30 0.70 5.10
CA ALA A 31 -13.44 1.37 5.72
C ALA A 31 -13.34 2.89 5.62
N ILE A 32 -14.47 3.52 5.35
CA ILE A 32 -14.67 4.96 5.42
C ILE A 32 -15.58 5.24 6.62
N LYS A 33 -15.07 6.00 7.60
CA LYS A 33 -15.81 6.43 8.79
C LYS A 33 -15.81 7.95 8.84
N ASP A 34 -16.98 8.54 9.00
CA ASP A 34 -17.17 10.00 9.02
C ASP A 34 -16.59 10.72 7.78
N GLY A 35 -16.70 10.07 6.62
CA GLY A 35 -16.18 10.58 5.35
C GLY A 35 -14.67 10.45 5.18
N ARG A 36 -13.97 9.87 6.17
CA ARG A 36 -12.52 9.71 6.16
C ARG A 36 -12.12 8.23 6.10
N PRO A 37 -11.06 7.88 5.36
CA PRO A 37 -10.46 6.56 5.43
C PRO A 37 -10.02 6.24 6.87
N VAL A 38 -10.37 5.05 7.36
CA VAL A 38 -9.79 4.54 8.61
C VAL A 38 -8.32 4.18 8.34
N THR A 39 -7.42 4.71 9.16
CA THR A 39 -5.96 4.54 9.00
C THR A 39 -5.54 3.11 9.34
N ASP A 40 -4.82 2.46 8.42
CA ASP A 40 -4.33 1.08 8.53
C ASP A 40 -2.79 1.04 8.62
N GLU A 41 -2.27 0.42 9.67
CA GLU A 41 -0.87 -0.03 9.74
C GLU A 41 -0.67 -1.28 8.87
N GLY A 42 -0.66 -1.06 7.55
CA GLY A 42 0.02 -1.91 6.59
C GLY A 42 -0.65 -3.25 6.28
N ALA A 43 -1.58 -3.24 5.32
CA ALA A 43 -2.03 -4.43 4.58
C ALA A 43 -2.66 -5.57 5.41
N LEU A 44 -2.71 -5.40 6.73
CA LEU A 44 -3.45 -6.19 7.68
C LEU A 44 -4.96 -5.95 7.51
N GLU A 45 -5.38 -4.80 6.99
CA GLU A 45 -6.78 -4.51 6.64
C GLU A 45 -7.11 -4.71 5.15
N SER A 46 -6.88 -5.91 4.62
CA SER A 46 -7.39 -6.28 3.30
C SER A 46 -8.83 -6.85 3.38
N GLY A 47 -9.52 -6.86 2.25
CA GLY A 47 -10.77 -7.59 2.08
C GLY A 47 -10.49 -9.06 1.81
N HIS A 48 -11.15 -9.95 2.55
CA HIS A 48 -11.03 -11.40 2.42
C HIS A 48 -12.39 -12.09 2.31
N GLY A 49 -12.39 -13.32 1.79
CA GLY A 49 -13.51 -14.24 2.05
C GLY A 49 -13.54 -14.63 3.53
N PHE A 50 -14.73 -14.78 4.11
CA PHE A 50 -14.89 -15.09 5.53
C PHE A 50 -14.20 -16.39 5.96
N SER A 51 -14.07 -17.37 5.08
CA SER A 51 -13.34 -18.60 5.40
C SER A 51 -11.87 -18.34 5.74
N SER A 52 -11.25 -17.29 5.18
CA SER A 52 -9.87 -16.87 5.49
C SER A 52 -9.68 -16.49 6.95
N ALA A 53 -10.73 -16.05 7.66
CA ALA A 53 -10.65 -15.74 9.10
C ALA A 53 -10.16 -16.95 9.92
N ARG A 54 -10.47 -18.17 9.46
CA ARG A 54 -10.07 -19.44 10.12
C ARG A 54 -8.60 -19.79 9.91
N THR A 55 -7.90 -19.10 9.03
CA THR A 55 -6.49 -19.37 8.70
C THR A 55 -5.52 -18.68 9.67
N ALA A 56 -6.03 -17.74 10.44
CA ALA A 56 -5.41 -17.11 11.58
C ALA A 56 -6.20 -17.51 12.85
N PRO A 57 -5.66 -17.34 14.06
CA PRO A 57 -6.38 -17.62 15.31
C PRO A 57 -7.43 -16.54 15.62
N TYR A 58 -8.17 -16.07 14.60
CA TYR A 58 -9.22 -15.06 14.76
C TYR A 58 -10.56 -15.76 14.95
N GLU A 59 -11.23 -15.41 16.04
CA GLU A 59 -12.55 -15.91 16.39
C GLU A 59 -13.61 -14.86 16.10
N LEU A 60 -14.79 -15.33 15.70
CA LEU A 60 -15.97 -14.48 15.63
C LEU A 60 -16.42 -14.16 17.05
N VAL A 61 -16.39 -12.88 17.39
CA VAL A 61 -16.69 -12.40 18.74
C VAL A 61 -18.18 -12.11 18.88
N SER A 62 -18.76 -11.49 17.87
CA SER A 62 -20.15 -11.06 17.89
C SER A 62 -20.79 -11.20 16.52
N GLY A 63 -22.11 -11.39 16.51
CA GLY A 63 -22.88 -11.52 15.28
C GLY A 63 -22.72 -12.87 14.59
N ARG A 64 -22.64 -12.86 13.27
CA ARG A 64 -22.56 -14.06 12.43
C ARG A 64 -21.66 -13.86 11.21
N ALA A 65 -21.34 -14.95 10.52
CA ALA A 65 -20.70 -14.92 9.22
C ALA A 65 -21.55 -14.15 8.18
N PRO A 66 -20.91 -13.48 7.20
CA PRO A 66 -21.60 -12.83 6.08
C PRO A 66 -22.17 -13.90 5.15
N ALA A 67 -23.48 -13.82 4.93
CA ALA A 67 -24.26 -14.73 4.10
C ALA A 67 -24.64 -14.09 2.75
N ALA A 68 -24.67 -12.76 2.68
CA ALA A 68 -25.02 -12.02 1.48
C ALA A 68 -23.84 -11.18 0.95
N ALA A 69 -24.01 -10.62 -0.25
CA ALA A 69 -22.98 -9.85 -0.95
C ALA A 69 -22.73 -8.47 -0.34
N ASP A 70 -23.73 -7.92 0.35
CA ASP A 70 -23.76 -6.63 1.00
C ASP A 70 -23.46 -6.72 2.50
N GLU A 71 -22.94 -7.87 2.97
CA GLU A 71 -22.62 -8.10 4.37
C GLU A 71 -21.11 -8.17 4.60
N VAL A 72 -20.66 -7.60 5.71
CA VAL A 72 -19.25 -7.58 6.10
C VAL A 72 -19.10 -7.92 7.59
N VAL A 73 -18.06 -8.65 7.91
CA VAL A 73 -17.55 -8.83 9.28
C VAL A 73 -16.23 -8.06 9.38
N VAL A 74 -16.03 -7.35 10.47
CA VAL A 74 -14.89 -6.42 10.63
C VAL A 74 -14.13 -6.67 11.91
N ASP A 75 -12.92 -6.11 12.01
CA ASP A 75 -12.21 -6.06 13.29
C ASP A 75 -13.06 -5.35 14.36
N ARG A 76 -13.15 -5.93 15.55
CA ARG A 76 -13.74 -5.29 16.74
C ARG A 76 -13.11 -3.92 17.01
N ALA A 77 -11.81 -3.74 16.76
CA ALA A 77 -11.08 -2.49 16.98
C ALA A 77 -11.60 -1.32 16.13
N LEU A 78 -12.24 -1.60 14.98
CA LEU A 78 -12.89 -0.59 14.14
C LEU A 78 -14.02 0.15 14.89
N GLY A 79 -14.59 -0.49 15.92
CA GLY A 79 -15.67 0.05 16.74
C GLY A 79 -17.00 0.20 15.98
N ALA A 80 -17.18 -0.53 14.88
CA ALA A 80 -18.46 -0.57 14.16
C ALA A 80 -19.45 -1.51 14.87
N ALA A 81 -20.70 -1.07 15.02
CA ALA A 81 -21.73 -1.86 15.68
C ALA A 81 -22.32 -2.90 14.72
N VAL A 82 -22.59 -4.12 15.23
CA VAL A 82 -23.34 -5.12 14.45
C VAL A 82 -24.74 -4.58 14.14
N GLY A 83 -25.11 -4.63 12.86
CA GLY A 83 -26.32 -4.07 12.30
C GLY A 83 -26.16 -2.69 11.64
N SER A 84 -25.04 -2.01 11.87
CA SER A 84 -24.75 -0.70 11.25
C SER A 84 -24.35 -0.82 9.78
N GLU A 85 -24.48 0.27 9.04
CA GLU A 85 -23.90 0.40 7.70
C GLU A 85 -22.46 0.91 7.79
N LEU A 86 -21.59 0.33 6.99
CA LEU A 86 -20.20 0.71 6.80
C LEU A 86 -19.96 0.96 5.32
N THR A 87 -19.42 2.12 4.98
CA THR A 87 -18.93 2.37 3.63
C THR A 87 -17.54 1.80 3.52
N VAL A 88 -17.30 0.97 2.51
CA VAL A 88 -15.99 0.37 2.23
C VAL A 88 -15.60 0.73 0.82
N ASN A 89 -14.41 1.32 0.67
CA ASN A 89 -13.78 1.50 -0.63
C ASN A 89 -13.14 0.18 -1.07
N ILE A 90 -13.52 -0.31 -2.25
CA ILE A 90 -12.95 -1.50 -2.87
C ILE A 90 -12.41 -1.12 -4.26
N THR A 91 -11.70 -2.03 -4.94
CA THR A 91 -11.08 -1.75 -6.25
C THR A 91 -12.05 -1.17 -7.31
N ARG A 92 -13.36 -1.47 -7.21
CA ARG A 92 -14.39 -0.97 -8.13
C ARG A 92 -15.01 0.37 -7.70
N GLY A 93 -14.69 0.87 -6.51
CA GLY A 93 -15.21 2.11 -5.92
C GLY A 93 -15.82 1.89 -4.53
N ARG A 94 -16.41 2.94 -3.96
CA ARG A 94 -17.15 2.88 -2.69
C ARG A 94 -18.47 2.11 -2.78
N GLU A 95 -18.62 1.13 -1.90
CA GLU A 95 -19.87 0.38 -1.70
C GLU A 95 -20.27 0.41 -0.22
N ARG A 96 -21.58 0.27 0.06
CA ARG A 96 -22.11 0.18 1.43
C ARG A 96 -22.36 -1.27 1.80
N PHE A 97 -21.91 -1.64 3.00
CA PHE A 97 -22.08 -2.96 3.56
C PHE A 97 -22.73 -2.88 4.94
N ARG A 98 -23.55 -3.88 5.26
CA ARG A 98 -24.07 -4.09 6.59
C ARG A 98 -23.06 -4.88 7.43
N VAL A 99 -22.67 -4.33 8.58
CA VAL A 99 -21.83 -5.03 9.53
C VAL A 99 -22.66 -6.13 10.20
N VAL A 100 -22.33 -7.40 9.99
CA VAL A 100 -23.10 -8.54 10.55
C VAL A 100 -22.38 -9.27 11.67
N GLY A 101 -21.13 -8.91 11.93
CA GLY A 101 -20.35 -9.46 13.02
C GLY A 101 -18.99 -8.79 13.17
N THR A 102 -18.27 -9.18 14.22
CA THR A 102 -16.91 -8.69 14.50
C THR A 102 -15.98 -9.85 14.84
N VAL A 103 -14.72 -9.76 14.43
CA VAL A 103 -13.64 -10.69 14.80
C VAL A 103 -12.61 -10.02 15.72
N ASP A 104 -11.78 -10.81 16.39
CA ASP A 104 -10.63 -10.35 17.19
C ASP A 104 -9.32 -10.36 16.40
N GLY A 105 -9.36 -9.82 15.19
CA GLY A 105 -8.20 -9.65 14.34
C GLY A 105 -8.45 -8.65 13.22
N PRO A 106 -7.39 -8.15 12.59
CA PRO A 106 -7.50 -7.16 11.53
C PRO A 106 -8.19 -7.74 10.30
N GLY A 107 -8.75 -6.85 9.47
CA GLY A 107 -9.33 -7.20 8.17
C GLY A 107 -10.83 -6.95 8.03
N TYR A 108 -11.27 -7.03 6.77
CA TYR A 108 -12.67 -6.96 6.36
C TYR A 108 -13.05 -8.29 5.71
N TYR A 109 -14.02 -8.99 6.26
CA TYR A 109 -14.40 -10.34 5.84
C TYR A 109 -15.77 -10.33 5.18
N PHE A 110 -15.82 -10.71 3.92
CA PHE A 110 -17.00 -10.70 3.06
C PHE A 110 -17.48 -12.14 2.78
N SER A 111 -18.66 -12.27 2.17
CA SER A 111 -19.10 -13.57 1.67
C SER A 111 -18.15 -14.12 0.60
N GLU A 112 -18.04 -15.45 0.53
CA GLU A 112 -17.17 -16.13 -0.45
C GLU A 112 -17.50 -15.75 -1.90
N GLU A 113 -18.80 -15.61 -2.20
CA GLU A 113 -19.28 -15.20 -3.52
C GLU A 113 -18.84 -13.77 -3.87
N PHE A 114 -18.91 -12.86 -2.90
CA PHE A 114 -18.43 -11.49 -3.11
C PHE A 114 -16.91 -11.47 -3.34
N ALA A 115 -16.14 -12.17 -2.50
CA ALA A 115 -14.69 -12.25 -2.64
C ALA A 115 -14.28 -12.86 -4.00
N ALA A 116 -14.99 -13.88 -4.48
CA ALA A 116 -14.78 -14.48 -5.81
C ALA A 116 -15.05 -13.50 -6.95
N ARG A 117 -16.08 -12.64 -6.84
CA ARG A 117 -16.36 -11.59 -7.84
C ARG A 117 -15.30 -10.49 -7.88
N GLN A 118 -14.67 -10.19 -6.75
CA GLN A 118 -13.60 -9.19 -6.68
C GLN A 118 -12.26 -9.75 -7.17
N ARG A 119 -11.98 -11.02 -6.88
CA ARG A 119 -10.77 -11.71 -7.32
C ARG A 119 -11.09 -13.14 -7.77
N PRO A 120 -11.40 -13.33 -9.08
CA PRO A 120 -11.74 -14.64 -9.62
C PRO A 120 -10.60 -15.67 -9.53
N GLY A 121 -9.34 -15.21 -9.56
CA GLY A 121 -8.17 -16.08 -9.45
C GLY A 121 -7.85 -16.49 -8.00
N VAL A 122 -7.33 -17.71 -7.83
CA VAL A 122 -6.83 -18.21 -6.55
C VAL A 122 -5.34 -17.92 -6.42
N ALA A 123 -4.96 -17.04 -5.51
CA ALA A 123 -3.56 -16.69 -5.26
C ALA A 123 -2.93 -17.56 -4.15
N ALA A 124 -3.72 -18.02 -3.18
CA ALA A 124 -3.25 -18.83 -2.08
C ALA A 124 -4.34 -19.79 -1.57
N VAL A 125 -3.91 -20.94 -1.05
CA VAL A 125 -4.76 -21.92 -0.37
C VAL A 125 -4.10 -22.27 0.96
N ALA A 126 -4.80 -22.00 2.06
CA ALA A 126 -4.36 -22.37 3.39
C ALA A 126 -4.88 -23.77 3.76
N LEU A 127 -3.98 -24.63 4.23
CA LEU A 127 -4.34 -25.95 4.75
C LEU A 127 -4.34 -25.91 6.27
N ILE A 128 -5.49 -26.20 6.85
CA ILE A 128 -5.67 -26.25 8.31
C ILE A 128 -5.47 -27.72 8.72
N PRO A 129 -4.40 -28.04 9.49
CA PRO A 129 -4.19 -29.38 9.99
C PRO A 129 -5.24 -29.75 11.04
N GLY A 130 -5.65 -31.02 11.07
CA GLY A 130 -6.45 -31.58 12.14
C GLY A 130 -5.66 -31.67 13.46
N LYS A 131 -6.39 -31.86 14.57
CA LYS A 131 -5.75 -32.00 15.90
C LYS A 131 -4.76 -33.18 15.88
N GLY A 132 -3.49 -32.90 16.19
CA GLY A 132 -2.42 -33.90 16.22
C GLY A 132 -1.92 -34.36 14.85
N ALA A 133 -2.30 -33.69 13.75
CA ALA A 133 -1.82 -34.02 12.42
C ALA A 133 -0.36 -33.58 12.21
N ASP A 134 0.41 -34.41 11.50
CA ASP A 134 1.79 -34.11 11.12
C ASP A 134 1.83 -33.12 9.96
N THR A 135 2.23 -31.88 10.26
CA THR A 135 2.37 -30.81 9.27
C THR A 135 3.42 -31.11 8.21
N GLY A 136 4.48 -31.87 8.54
CA GLY A 136 5.50 -32.27 7.57
C GLY A 136 4.95 -33.23 6.52
N ALA A 137 4.17 -34.23 6.96
CA ALA A 137 3.47 -35.15 6.07
C ALA A 137 2.45 -34.43 5.16
N ILE A 138 1.69 -33.48 5.71
CA ILE A 138 0.74 -32.66 4.94
C ILE A 138 1.48 -31.84 3.88
N THR A 139 2.58 -31.16 4.24
CA THR A 139 3.39 -30.37 3.30
C THR A 139 3.95 -31.23 2.17
N ALA A 140 4.47 -32.43 2.48
CA ALA A 140 4.99 -33.34 1.47
C ALA A 140 3.89 -33.84 0.51
N ALA A 141 2.71 -34.17 1.04
CA ALA A 141 1.56 -34.56 0.24
C ALA A 141 1.05 -33.41 -0.64
N ALA A 142 0.99 -32.19 -0.08
CA ALA A 142 0.58 -30.99 -0.81
C ALA A 142 1.53 -30.66 -1.96
N LYS A 143 2.85 -30.81 -1.78
CA LYS A 143 3.84 -30.64 -2.86
C LYS A 143 3.62 -31.62 -4.01
N LYS A 144 3.24 -32.87 -3.71
CA LYS A 144 2.93 -33.87 -4.75
C LYS A 144 1.65 -33.54 -5.53
N VAL A 145 0.62 -33.02 -4.85
CA VAL A 145 -0.64 -32.60 -5.49
C VAL A 145 -0.42 -31.36 -6.35
N LEU A 146 0.43 -30.42 -5.90
CA LEU A 146 0.68 -29.16 -6.59
C LEU A 146 1.67 -29.29 -7.77
N GLY A 147 2.64 -30.21 -7.71
CA GLY A 147 3.67 -30.36 -8.73
C GLY A 147 4.47 -29.07 -8.92
N ASP A 148 4.72 -28.69 -10.19
CA ASP A 148 5.40 -27.44 -10.57
C ASP A 148 4.47 -26.22 -10.60
N GLY A 149 3.18 -26.41 -10.28
CA GLY A 149 2.14 -25.37 -10.37
C GLY A 149 2.18 -24.32 -9.25
N GLY A 150 3.11 -24.42 -8.30
CA GLY A 150 3.26 -23.45 -7.22
C GLY A 150 4.20 -23.90 -6.11
N THR A 151 4.20 -23.18 -4.99
CA THR A 151 5.07 -23.46 -3.84
C THR A 151 4.23 -23.74 -2.60
N VAL A 152 4.58 -24.81 -1.87
CA VAL A 152 3.95 -25.15 -0.59
C VAL A 152 4.91 -24.78 0.54
N VAL A 153 4.42 -24.00 1.49
CA VAL A 153 5.18 -23.53 2.65
C VAL A 153 4.41 -23.86 3.94
N SER A 154 5.12 -24.22 5.01
CA SER A 154 4.56 -24.57 6.33
C SER A 154 5.41 -24.02 7.47
N GLY A 155 4.81 -23.78 8.63
CA GLY A 155 5.52 -23.32 9.84
C GLY A 155 6.10 -21.91 9.67
N ASP A 156 7.34 -21.71 10.11
CA ASP A 156 8.04 -20.42 10.11
C ASP A 156 8.22 -19.81 8.70
N GLY A 157 8.24 -20.63 7.65
CA GLY A 157 8.29 -20.13 6.27
C GLY A 157 7.01 -19.38 5.84
N ARG A 158 5.89 -19.53 6.57
CA ARG A 158 4.65 -18.78 6.30
C ARG A 158 4.87 -17.27 6.51
N ALA A 159 5.74 -16.92 7.45
CA ALA A 159 6.18 -15.55 7.70
C ALA A 159 7.11 -14.98 6.62
N GLU A 160 7.60 -15.79 5.66
CA GLU A 160 8.36 -15.31 4.49
C GLU A 160 7.45 -14.95 3.31
N LEU A 161 6.24 -15.53 3.25
CA LEU A 161 5.22 -15.20 2.24
C LEU A 161 4.44 -13.92 2.59
N GLN A 162 4.30 -13.61 3.87
CA GLN A 162 3.64 -12.41 4.39
C GLN A 162 4.36 -11.08 4.04
N PRO A 163 5.70 -10.95 4.13
CA PRO A 163 6.43 -9.75 3.74
C PRO A 163 6.40 -9.54 2.22
N ALA A 164 6.44 -10.59 1.40
CA ALA A 164 6.50 -10.42 -0.07
C ALA A 164 5.28 -9.69 -0.67
N TYR A 165 4.08 -9.82 -0.08
CA TYR A 165 2.89 -9.15 -0.61
C TYR A 165 2.73 -7.70 -0.13
N ILE A 166 3.12 -7.41 1.12
CA ILE A 166 3.02 -6.09 1.76
C ILE A 166 4.20 -5.20 1.38
N GLU A 167 5.40 -5.77 1.34
CA GLU A 167 6.65 -5.09 1.01
C GLU A 167 6.69 -4.72 -0.48
N HIS A 168 6.23 -5.59 -1.40
CA HIS A 168 6.33 -5.31 -2.84
C HIS A 168 5.51 -4.09 -3.29
N LYS A 169 4.32 -3.85 -2.69
CA LYS A 169 3.51 -2.66 -3.03
C LYS A 169 4.06 -1.37 -2.43
N ARG A 170 4.54 -1.40 -1.18
CA ARG A 170 5.21 -0.24 -0.55
C ARG A 170 6.54 0.08 -1.25
N PHE A 171 7.29 -0.95 -1.65
CA PHE A 171 8.55 -0.82 -2.35
C PHE A 171 8.38 -0.14 -3.71
N LEU A 172 7.42 -0.58 -4.54
CA LEU A 172 7.18 0.03 -5.85
C LEU A 172 6.73 1.49 -5.75
N GLY A 173 5.85 1.82 -4.81
CA GLY A 173 5.37 3.20 -4.62
C GLY A 173 6.46 4.15 -4.15
N VAL A 174 7.21 3.77 -3.10
CA VAL A 174 8.33 4.58 -2.58
C VAL A 174 9.45 4.70 -3.61
N GLN A 175 9.75 3.63 -4.35
CA GLN A 175 10.80 3.66 -5.37
C GLN A 175 10.43 4.59 -6.53
N LEU A 176 9.17 4.59 -6.98
CA LEU A 176 8.71 5.48 -8.06
C LEU A 176 8.76 6.94 -7.63
N ILE A 177 8.23 7.27 -6.43
CA ILE A 177 8.26 8.62 -5.88
C ILE A 177 9.71 9.08 -5.70
N SER A 178 10.57 8.22 -5.16
CA SER A 178 11.99 8.53 -4.97
C SER A 178 12.72 8.76 -6.30
N ALA A 179 12.42 7.96 -7.33
CA ALA A 179 12.98 8.14 -8.67
C ALA A 179 12.54 9.47 -9.30
N MET A 180 11.26 9.82 -9.17
CA MET A 180 10.73 11.11 -9.65
C MET A 180 11.36 12.28 -8.89
N ALA A 181 11.51 12.18 -7.57
CA ALA A 181 12.15 13.19 -6.75
C ALA A 181 13.63 13.38 -7.15
N LEU A 182 14.37 12.29 -7.34
CA LEU A 182 15.76 12.35 -7.78
C LEU A 182 15.89 12.99 -9.16
N LEU A 183 15.00 12.65 -10.10
CA LEU A 183 14.95 13.26 -11.42
C LEU A 183 14.63 14.76 -11.33
N GLY A 184 13.71 15.15 -10.45
CA GLY A 184 13.39 16.56 -10.17
C GLY A 184 14.59 17.33 -9.63
N ILE A 185 15.33 16.76 -8.68
CA ILE A 185 16.57 17.37 -8.16
C ILE A 185 17.62 17.50 -9.26
N PHE A 186 17.84 16.43 -10.03
CA PHE A 186 18.82 16.41 -11.11
C PHE A 186 18.52 17.47 -12.18
N THR A 187 17.27 17.53 -12.65
CA THR A 187 16.82 18.53 -13.64
C THR A 187 16.94 19.95 -13.08
N THR A 188 16.60 20.17 -11.80
CA THR A 188 16.75 21.48 -11.15
C THR A 188 18.22 21.92 -11.10
N VAL A 189 19.13 21.04 -10.69
CA VAL A 189 20.57 21.35 -10.66
C VAL A 189 21.08 21.69 -12.05
N PHE A 190 20.67 20.95 -13.08
CA PHE A 190 21.05 21.22 -14.46
C PHE A 190 20.57 22.60 -14.93
N VAL A 191 19.29 22.91 -14.72
CA VAL A 191 18.71 24.21 -15.11
C VAL A 191 19.40 25.37 -14.40
N VAL A 192 19.63 25.27 -13.08
CA VAL A 192 20.33 26.29 -12.30
C VAL A 192 21.78 26.46 -12.78
N ALA A 193 22.49 25.36 -13.03
CA ALA A 193 23.86 25.41 -13.56
C ALA A 193 23.91 26.08 -14.94
N SER A 194 23.00 25.72 -15.85
CA SER A 194 22.88 26.35 -17.16
C SER A 194 22.61 27.85 -17.04
N MET A 195 21.72 28.25 -16.14
CA MET A 195 21.41 29.66 -15.89
C MET A 195 22.61 30.43 -15.34
N LEU A 196 23.36 29.85 -14.39
CA LEU A 196 24.56 30.48 -13.83
C LEU A 196 25.66 30.64 -14.89
N VAL A 197 25.84 29.65 -15.77
CA VAL A 197 26.78 29.73 -16.90
C VAL A 197 26.38 30.88 -17.84
N LEU A 198 25.10 31.02 -18.16
CA LEU A 198 24.59 32.12 -18.98
C LEU A 198 24.78 33.49 -18.29
N SER A 199 24.36 33.62 -17.03
CA SER A 199 24.46 34.86 -16.24
C SER A 199 25.91 35.33 -16.07
N THR A 200 26.81 34.42 -15.71
CA THR A 200 28.24 34.73 -15.60
C THR A 200 28.86 35.09 -16.96
N GLY A 201 28.38 34.48 -18.05
CA GLY A 201 28.72 34.84 -19.42
C GLY A 201 28.40 36.30 -19.75
N MET A 202 27.19 36.74 -19.43
CA MET A 202 26.71 38.11 -19.65
C MET A 202 27.52 39.16 -18.85
N ARG A 203 27.97 38.80 -17.64
CA ARG A 203 28.73 39.69 -16.74
C ARG A 203 30.25 39.61 -16.87
N ARG A 204 30.79 38.87 -17.85
CA ARG A 204 32.25 38.68 -18.01
C ARG A 204 33.03 39.99 -18.11
N ARG A 205 32.45 41.01 -18.75
CA ARG A 205 33.08 42.33 -18.92
C ARG A 205 33.20 43.09 -17.59
N GLU A 206 32.19 42.98 -16.73
CA GLU A 206 32.19 43.57 -15.37
C GLU A 206 33.18 42.86 -14.46
N ILE A 207 33.25 41.51 -14.53
CA ILE A 207 34.22 40.71 -13.77
C ILE A 207 35.66 41.02 -14.22
N GLY A 208 35.86 41.29 -15.52
CA GLY A 208 37.15 41.75 -16.06
C GLY A 208 37.57 43.10 -15.49
N LEU A 209 36.65 44.05 -15.38
CA LEU A 209 36.89 45.36 -14.77
C LEU A 209 37.21 45.25 -13.27
N LEU A 210 36.48 44.41 -12.53
CA LEU A 210 36.76 44.14 -11.11
C LEU A 210 38.16 43.55 -10.90
N ARG A 211 38.64 42.70 -11.82
CA ARG A 211 40.01 42.16 -11.76
C ARG A 211 41.08 43.20 -12.04
N THR A 212 40.83 44.16 -12.94
CA THR A 212 41.80 45.25 -13.21
C THR A 212 42.00 46.18 -12.02
N ILE A 213 41.02 46.29 -11.12
CA ILE A 213 41.13 47.03 -9.84
C ILE A 213 41.53 46.13 -8.65
N GLY A 214 42.01 44.90 -8.91
CA GLY A 214 42.65 44.04 -7.91
C GLY A 214 41.75 43.00 -7.23
N ALA A 215 40.51 42.78 -7.71
CA ALA A 215 39.65 41.74 -7.14
C ALA A 215 40.25 40.33 -7.33
N SER A 216 40.36 39.58 -6.24
CA SER A 216 40.88 38.22 -6.26
C SER A 216 39.88 37.22 -6.86
N PRO A 217 40.33 36.13 -7.51
CA PRO A 217 39.44 35.07 -8.01
C PRO A 217 38.53 34.46 -6.94
N LYS A 218 38.99 34.41 -5.69
CA LYS A 218 38.21 33.90 -4.54
C LYS A 218 37.04 34.83 -4.20
N GLN A 219 37.22 36.15 -4.27
CA GLN A 219 36.14 37.12 -4.02
C GLN A 219 35.03 37.03 -5.07
N VAL A 220 35.39 36.90 -6.34
CA VAL A 220 34.42 36.72 -7.43
C VAL A 220 33.63 35.42 -7.24
N ARG A 221 34.29 34.32 -6.89
CA ARG A 221 33.61 33.03 -6.63
C ARG A 221 32.65 33.10 -5.45
N HIS A 222 33.03 33.76 -4.35
CA HIS A 222 32.14 33.92 -3.18
C HIS A 222 30.94 34.81 -3.49
N MET A 223 31.12 35.87 -4.29
CA MET A 223 30.03 36.72 -4.73
C MET A 223 28.99 35.94 -5.54
N ILE A 224 29.45 35.14 -6.52
CA ILE A 224 28.56 34.31 -7.35
C ILE A 224 27.86 33.23 -6.51
N LEU A 225 28.58 32.59 -5.58
CA LEU A 225 27.98 31.63 -4.65
C LEU A 225 26.93 32.29 -3.74
N GLY A 226 27.16 33.54 -3.32
CA GLY A 226 26.19 34.33 -2.55
C GLY A 226 24.92 34.64 -3.34
N GLU A 227 25.06 35.09 -4.60
CA GLU A 227 23.91 35.33 -5.50
C GLU A 227 23.12 34.02 -5.73
N ALA A 228 23.82 32.91 -5.99
CA ALA A 228 23.20 31.60 -6.14
C ALA A 228 22.50 31.12 -4.86
N ALA A 229 23.09 31.36 -3.69
CA ALA A 229 22.49 30.99 -2.40
C ALA A 229 21.21 31.78 -2.12
N VAL A 230 21.18 33.07 -2.41
CA VAL A 230 19.98 33.91 -2.24
C VAL A 230 18.86 33.46 -3.18
N VAL A 231 19.16 33.22 -4.44
CA VAL A 231 18.18 32.72 -5.42
C VAL A 231 17.68 31.32 -5.04
N GLY A 232 18.57 30.43 -4.61
CA GLY A 232 18.22 29.09 -4.13
C GLY A 232 17.34 29.12 -2.89
N LEU A 233 17.62 30.00 -1.92
CA LEU A 233 16.82 30.17 -0.72
C LEU A 233 15.42 30.70 -1.08
N ALA A 234 15.34 31.74 -1.91
CA ALA A 234 14.07 32.30 -2.36
C ALA A 234 13.23 31.25 -3.13
N GLY A 235 13.86 30.51 -4.04
CA GLY A 235 13.21 29.43 -4.77
C GLY A 235 12.74 28.30 -3.86
N SER A 236 13.51 27.95 -2.82
CA SER A 236 13.12 26.93 -1.84
C SER A 236 11.90 27.35 -1.02
N ILE A 237 11.88 28.60 -0.55
CA ILE A 237 10.72 29.16 0.19
C ILE A 237 9.46 29.11 -0.69
N VAL A 238 9.56 29.58 -1.93
CA VAL A 238 8.42 29.56 -2.88
C VAL A 238 8.00 28.12 -3.18
N GLY A 239 8.94 27.23 -3.47
CA GLY A 239 8.66 25.82 -3.76
C GLY A 239 7.99 25.09 -2.60
N CYS A 240 8.48 25.27 -1.37
CA CYS A 240 7.86 24.72 -0.16
C CYS A 240 6.45 25.29 0.04
N THR A 241 6.28 26.60 -0.13
CA THR A 241 4.98 27.27 0.01
C THR A 241 3.97 26.70 -0.99
N VAL A 242 4.34 26.62 -2.27
CA VAL A 242 3.50 26.04 -3.33
C VAL A 242 3.20 24.57 -3.04
N GLY A 243 4.19 23.79 -2.61
CA GLY A 243 4.00 22.38 -2.26
C GLY A 243 2.96 22.19 -1.15
N VAL A 244 3.11 22.92 -0.05
CA VAL A 244 2.16 22.89 1.07
C VAL A 244 0.76 23.33 0.64
N LEU A 245 0.65 24.41 -0.14
CA LEU A 245 -0.64 24.93 -0.62
C LEU A 245 -1.33 24.01 -1.63
N THR A 246 -0.56 23.29 -2.45
CA THR A 246 -1.11 22.40 -3.49
C THR A 246 -1.49 21.04 -2.94
N THR A 247 -0.92 20.63 -1.80
CA THR A 247 -1.23 19.32 -1.20
C THR A 247 -2.72 19.11 -0.90
N PRO A 248 -3.45 20.03 -0.24
CA PRO A 248 -4.89 19.84 -0.01
C PRO A 248 -5.70 19.80 -1.30
N LEU A 249 -5.29 20.55 -2.34
CA LEU A 249 -5.92 20.51 -3.65
C LEU A 249 -5.74 19.13 -4.30
N LEU A 250 -4.53 18.57 -4.25
CA LEU A 250 -4.24 17.25 -4.79
C LEU A 250 -5.01 16.15 -4.03
N LEU A 251 -5.09 16.26 -2.70
CA LEU A 251 -5.87 15.35 -1.87
C LEU A 251 -7.36 15.41 -2.23
N SER A 252 -7.93 16.61 -2.40
CA SER A 252 -9.34 16.75 -2.82
C SER A 252 -9.63 16.13 -4.20
N LEU A 253 -8.68 16.21 -5.14
CA LEU A 253 -8.77 15.56 -6.44
C LEU A 253 -8.70 14.03 -6.32
N LEU A 254 -7.81 13.52 -5.47
CA LEU A 254 -7.69 12.08 -5.20
C LEU A 254 -8.91 11.52 -4.47
N GLU A 255 -9.50 12.28 -3.54
CA GLU A 255 -10.77 11.96 -2.88
C GLU A 255 -11.93 11.88 -3.88
N GLY A 256 -11.97 12.81 -4.85
CA GLY A 256 -12.96 12.82 -5.93
C GLY A 256 -12.79 11.69 -6.95
N LEU A 257 -11.58 11.15 -7.09
CA LEU A 257 -11.27 10.02 -7.97
C LEU A 257 -11.35 8.66 -7.27
N ASP A 258 -11.61 8.64 -5.95
CA ASP A 258 -11.72 7.44 -5.12
C ASP A 258 -10.43 6.61 -4.97
N VAL A 259 -9.26 7.23 -5.22
CA VAL A 259 -7.93 6.58 -5.21
C VAL A 259 -7.02 7.15 -4.12
N THR A 260 -7.51 7.36 -2.90
CA THR A 260 -6.72 7.95 -1.81
C THR A 260 -5.95 6.87 -1.02
N PRO A 261 -4.60 6.82 -1.04
CA PRO A 261 -3.84 5.91 -0.21
C PRO A 261 -3.84 6.37 1.27
N PRO A 262 -3.88 5.46 2.26
CA PRO A 262 -3.88 5.82 3.68
C PRO A 262 -2.54 6.44 4.12
N GLY A 263 -2.61 7.45 5.01
CA GLY A 263 -1.46 8.00 5.75
C GLY A 263 -0.98 9.40 5.36
N MET A 264 -1.58 10.09 4.38
CA MET A 264 -1.27 11.49 4.10
C MET A 264 -2.14 12.44 4.93
N GLU A 265 -1.82 12.57 6.21
CA GLU A 265 -2.21 13.78 6.95
C GLU A 265 -1.11 14.83 6.77
N VAL A 266 -1.42 15.93 6.07
CA VAL A 266 -0.60 17.14 6.20
C VAL A 266 -1.02 17.83 7.50
N SER A 267 -0.37 17.44 8.59
CA SER A 267 -0.31 18.31 9.77
C SER A 267 0.55 19.51 9.39
N VAL A 268 -0.08 20.55 8.83
CA VAL A 268 0.53 21.88 8.84
C VAL A 268 0.54 22.28 10.31
N ALA A 269 1.69 22.13 10.96
CA ALA A 269 1.89 22.62 12.31
C ALA A 269 1.60 24.13 12.31
N SER A 270 0.40 24.48 12.75
CA SER A 270 -0.02 25.84 13.09
C SER A 270 0.38 26.16 14.51
#